data_AF-A0A931L047-F1
#
_entry.id   AF-A0A931L047-F1
#
_cell.length_a   1.000
_cell.length_b   1.000
_cell.length_c   1.000
_cell.angle_alpha   90.00
_cell.angle_beta   90.00
_cell.angle_gamma   90.00
#
_symmetry.space_group_name_H-M   'P 1'
#
loop_
_entity.id
_entity.type
_entity.pdbx_description
1 polymer ?
#
loop_
_entity_poly.entity_id
_entity_poly.type
_entity_poly.pdbx_seq_one_letter_code
_entity_poly.pdbx_strand_id
1 'polypeptide(L)'
;MRSSTRRALVGTAAGVSLVLASPFATAANAHDRSNGGPETGRDGWHSAQNPAEAAARKALREAVSQATSTLRSALWAAEHAFRTDPVVVQAAADRRAIVSTSTDPGTILAARAAYDAAVAGPAATRDAAVSAAFAAYTTAIDAAYTAYDTATTTPAEAAARADFRTAVRTATVSYRAAVKAACADFKTATATARATLRAAVNAAIATFEASAKAPADRAAFVQAIADARTAFANDPAVVAARHAKTDAMTAARTAYKTALKDARDAFFAATGHNPKRVRVVIPHLDFGHHHHHWGARHH
;
A
#
# COMPACT_ATOMS: atom_id res chain seq x y z
N MET A 1 54.46 0.42 -13.45
CA MET A 1 53.76 -0.68 -14.14
C MET A 1 52.27 -0.36 -14.17
N ARG A 2 51.65 -0.57 -15.33
CA ARG A 2 50.35 -0.01 -15.74
C ARG A 2 49.14 -0.61 -14.99
N SER A 3 48.15 0.25 -14.81
CA SER A 3 46.81 0.07 -14.22
C SER A 3 45.97 -1.07 -14.81
N SER A 4 45.01 -1.58 -14.03
CA SER A 4 43.74 -2.07 -14.59
C SER A 4 42.60 -1.97 -13.56
N THR A 5 41.94 -0.81 -13.56
CA THR A 5 40.65 -0.57 -12.90
C THR A 5 39.55 -1.19 -13.77
N ARG A 6 38.94 -2.30 -13.36
CA ARG A 6 37.72 -2.81 -14.03
C ARG A 6 36.48 -2.24 -13.33
N ARG A 7 35.88 -1.22 -13.97
CA ARG A 7 34.47 -0.84 -13.76
C ARG A 7 33.58 -1.94 -14.32
N ALA A 8 32.75 -2.54 -13.47
CA ALA A 8 31.58 -3.28 -13.93
C ALA A 8 30.45 -2.26 -14.19
N LEU A 9 30.18 -2.05 -15.47
CA LEU A 9 29.00 -1.35 -15.96
C LEU A 9 27.85 -2.37 -15.93
N VAL A 10 26.99 -2.31 -14.91
CA VAL A 10 25.74 -3.06 -14.91
C VAL A 10 24.72 -2.23 -15.67
N GLY A 11 24.57 -2.56 -16.95
CA GLY A 11 23.43 -2.16 -17.75
C GLY A 11 22.23 -3.03 -17.39
N THR A 12 21.17 -2.40 -16.92
CA THR A 12 19.82 -2.98 -16.97
C THR A 12 18.94 -1.98 -17.71
N ALA A 13 18.86 -2.20 -19.02
CA ALA A 13 17.83 -1.67 -19.87
C ALA A 13 16.50 -2.34 -19.50
N ALA A 14 15.66 -1.64 -18.75
CA ALA A 14 14.23 -1.90 -18.75
C ALA A 14 13.61 -0.83 -19.64
N GLY A 15 13.49 -1.15 -20.93
CA GLY A 15 12.71 -0.39 -21.88
C GLY A 15 11.25 -0.42 -21.44
N VAL A 16 10.83 0.61 -20.72
CA VAL A 16 9.41 0.93 -20.57
C VAL A 16 8.99 1.50 -21.92
N SER A 17 8.45 0.64 -22.79
CA SER A 17 7.68 1.09 -23.94
C SER A 17 6.48 1.88 -23.40
N LEU A 18 6.62 3.20 -23.37
CA LEU A 18 5.51 4.14 -23.29
C LEU A 18 4.66 3.90 -24.55
N VAL A 19 3.67 3.01 -24.45
CA VAL A 19 2.56 2.98 -25.39
C VAL A 19 1.77 4.25 -25.11
N LEU A 20 2.12 5.31 -25.85
CA LEU A 20 1.24 6.44 -26.09
C LEU A 20 0.00 5.90 -26.81
N ALA A 21 -0.97 5.42 -26.03
CA ALA A 21 -2.31 5.17 -26.54
C ALA A 21 -2.93 6.53 -26.85
N SER A 22 -2.85 6.92 -28.13
CA SER A 22 -3.63 7.99 -28.74
C SER A 22 -5.13 7.80 -28.43
N PRO A 23 -5.91 8.89 -28.44
CA PRO A 23 -7.27 8.89 -27.90
C PRO A 23 -8.19 8.06 -28.79
N PHE A 24 -8.75 6.99 -28.25
CA PHE A 24 -9.93 6.40 -28.84
C PHE A 24 -11.10 7.36 -28.63
N ALA A 25 -11.33 8.18 -29.66
CA ALA A 25 -12.66 8.69 -29.94
C ALA A 25 -13.53 7.47 -30.27
N THR A 26 -14.29 6.97 -29.30
CA THR A 26 -15.46 6.14 -29.61
C THR A 26 -16.49 7.02 -30.30
N ALA A 27 -16.53 6.94 -31.63
CA ALA A 27 -17.69 7.34 -32.41
C ALA A 27 -18.89 6.54 -31.89
N ALA A 28 -19.74 7.19 -31.08
CA ALA A 28 -21.00 6.61 -30.67
C ALA A 28 -21.96 6.64 -31.86
N ASN A 29 -22.38 5.45 -32.31
CA ASN A 29 -23.49 5.30 -33.24
C ASN A 29 -24.74 5.95 -32.64
N ALA A 30 -25.18 7.05 -33.27
CA ALA A 30 -26.50 7.62 -33.05
C ALA A 30 -27.53 6.72 -33.73
N HIS A 31 -28.15 5.81 -32.97
CA HIS A 31 -29.47 5.31 -33.34
C HIS A 31 -30.51 6.25 -32.72
N ASP A 32 -30.88 7.23 -33.53
CA ASP A 32 -31.98 8.14 -33.27
C ASP A 32 -33.29 7.35 -33.40
N ARG A 33 -34.03 7.26 -32.30
CA ARG A 33 -35.45 6.91 -32.29
C ARG A 33 -36.18 8.03 -31.58
N SER A 34 -36.40 9.10 -32.33
CA SER A 34 -37.34 10.16 -32.01
C SER A 34 -38.73 9.58 -31.79
N ASN A 35 -39.31 9.78 -30.59
CA ASN A 35 -40.75 9.85 -30.38
C ASN A 35 -41.05 10.37 -28.97
N GLY A 36 -41.67 11.55 -28.87
CA GLY A 36 -42.24 12.11 -27.64
C GLY A 36 -41.93 13.60 -27.47
N GLY A 37 -42.95 14.45 -27.65
CA GLY A 37 -42.86 15.91 -27.75
C GLY A 37 -42.56 16.66 -26.44
N PRO A 38 -42.62 18.01 -26.47
CA PRO A 38 -42.17 18.86 -25.38
C PRO A 38 -43.22 18.91 -24.26
N GLU A 39 -43.06 18.10 -23.22
CA GLU A 39 -43.77 18.29 -21.95
C GLU A 39 -43.12 19.41 -21.16
N THR A 40 -43.66 20.62 -21.32
CA THR A 40 -43.43 21.76 -20.43
C THR A 40 -44.25 21.55 -19.14
N GLY A 41 -43.72 20.77 -18.19
CA GLY A 41 -44.43 20.45 -16.95
C GLY A 41 -43.51 20.23 -15.76
N ARG A 42 -43.29 21.30 -14.98
CA ARG A 42 -43.06 21.41 -13.52
C ARG A 42 -42.23 20.41 -12.68
N ASP A 43 -41.62 19.37 -13.25
CA ASP A 43 -40.77 18.39 -12.54
C ASP A 43 -39.30 18.41 -13.02
N GLY A 44 -38.82 19.60 -13.43
CA GLY A 44 -37.51 19.82 -14.06
C GLY A 44 -36.24 19.58 -13.21
N TRP A 45 -36.32 18.79 -12.12
CA TRP A 45 -35.18 18.48 -11.25
C TRP A 45 -34.75 17.00 -11.25
N HIS A 46 -35.55 16.12 -11.85
CA HIS A 46 -35.16 14.72 -12.10
C HIS A 46 -34.97 14.46 -13.59
N SER A 47 -34.22 15.35 -14.24
CA SER A 47 -33.84 15.12 -15.63
C SER A 47 -32.77 14.03 -15.66
N ALA A 48 -33.18 12.88 -16.18
CA ALA A 48 -32.31 11.94 -16.86
C ALA A 48 -31.75 12.53 -18.19
N GLN A 49 -31.67 13.86 -18.36
CA GLN A 49 -31.82 14.51 -19.68
C GLN A 49 -30.66 15.42 -20.15
N ASN A 50 -29.44 15.33 -19.59
CA ASN A 50 -28.27 15.76 -20.36
C ASN A 50 -27.55 14.53 -20.92
N PRO A 51 -27.82 14.14 -22.19
CA PRO A 51 -27.16 12.97 -22.79
C PRO A 51 -25.63 13.12 -22.82
N ALA A 52 -25.10 14.34 -22.90
CA ALA A 52 -23.66 14.59 -22.83
C ALA A 52 -23.11 14.30 -21.42
N GLU A 53 -23.81 14.70 -20.36
CA GLU A 53 -23.40 14.42 -18.98
C GLU A 53 -23.50 12.92 -18.66
N ALA A 54 -24.55 12.25 -19.16
CA ALA A 54 -24.68 10.80 -19.04
C ALA A 54 -23.57 10.05 -19.77
N ALA A 55 -23.21 10.48 -20.99
CA ALA A 55 -22.08 9.95 -21.75
C ALA A 55 -20.75 10.19 -21.03
N ALA A 56 -20.51 11.40 -20.51
CA ALA A 56 -19.32 11.71 -19.72
C ALA A 56 -19.22 10.84 -18.46
N ARG A 57 -20.33 10.64 -17.73
CA ARG A 57 -20.38 9.73 -16.57
C ARG A 57 -20.08 8.27 -16.94
N LYS A 58 -20.53 7.83 -18.11
CA LYS A 58 -20.24 6.48 -18.61
C LYS A 58 -18.75 6.33 -18.93
N ALA A 59 -18.19 7.27 -19.70
CA ALA A 59 -16.78 7.31 -20.05
C ALA A 59 -15.86 7.35 -18.81
N LEU A 60 -16.20 8.16 -17.80
CA LEU A 60 -15.49 8.20 -16.52
C LEU A 60 -15.48 6.82 -15.84
N ARG A 61 -16.64 6.15 -15.75
CA ARG A 61 -16.73 4.81 -15.12
C ARG A 61 -15.90 3.77 -15.86
N GLU A 62 -15.94 3.78 -17.19
CA GLU A 62 -15.15 2.88 -18.03
C GLU A 62 -13.64 3.12 -17.83
N ALA A 63 -13.19 4.39 -17.87
CA ALA A 63 -11.80 4.75 -17.65
C ALA A 63 -11.31 4.36 -16.24
N VAL A 64 -12.11 4.61 -15.20
CA VAL A 64 -11.79 4.21 -13.82
C VAL A 64 -11.71 2.68 -13.69
N SER A 65 -12.64 1.96 -14.31
CA SER A 65 -12.64 0.50 -14.33
C SER A 65 -11.37 -0.05 -15.00
N GLN A 66 -11.02 0.49 -16.16
CA GLN A 66 -9.82 0.11 -16.90
C GLN A 66 -8.55 0.41 -16.09
N ALA A 67 -8.40 1.62 -15.55
CA ALA A 67 -7.27 1.99 -14.70
C ALA A 67 -7.13 1.06 -13.49
N THR A 68 -8.26 0.72 -12.86
CA THR A 68 -8.28 -0.22 -11.72
C THR A 68 -7.85 -1.62 -12.12
N SER A 69 -8.31 -2.12 -13.27
CA SER A 69 -7.89 -3.42 -13.81
C SER A 69 -6.38 -3.45 -14.06
N THR A 70 -5.85 -2.43 -14.74
CA THR A 70 -4.42 -2.28 -15.02
C THR A 70 -3.59 -2.24 -13.73
N LEU A 71 -4.05 -1.50 -12.71
CA LEU A 71 -3.39 -1.47 -11.40
C LEU A 71 -3.33 -2.87 -10.79
N ARG A 72 -4.44 -3.60 -10.74
CA ARG A 72 -4.47 -4.96 -10.17
C ARG A 72 -3.54 -5.91 -10.91
N SER A 73 -3.55 -5.88 -12.24
CA SER A 73 -2.64 -6.69 -13.07
C SER A 73 -1.18 -6.36 -12.79
N ALA A 74 -0.82 -5.07 -12.67
CA ALA A 74 0.54 -4.65 -12.36
C ALA A 74 0.98 -5.07 -10.94
N LEU A 75 0.09 -4.96 -9.95
CA LEU A 75 0.37 -5.42 -8.58
C LEU A 75 0.57 -6.92 -8.53
N TRP A 76 -0.26 -7.69 -9.23
CA TRP A 76 -0.12 -9.14 -9.32
C TRP A 76 1.19 -9.53 -10.02
N ALA A 77 1.54 -8.87 -11.12
CA ALA A 77 2.81 -9.11 -11.82
C ALA A 77 4.03 -8.81 -10.94
N ALA A 78 4.01 -7.71 -10.18
CA ALA A 78 5.10 -7.35 -9.27
C ALA A 78 5.26 -8.38 -8.14
N GLU A 79 4.15 -8.82 -7.53
CA GLU A 79 4.18 -9.83 -6.48
C GLU A 79 4.57 -11.22 -7.01
N HIS A 80 4.08 -11.60 -8.19
CA HIS A 80 4.49 -12.83 -8.85
C HIS A 80 5.99 -12.83 -9.12
N ALA A 81 6.51 -11.76 -9.75
CA ALA A 81 7.94 -11.61 -10.04
C ALA A 81 8.80 -11.74 -8.77
N PHE A 82 8.38 -11.15 -7.65
CA PHE A 82 9.07 -11.29 -6.36
C PHE A 82 9.05 -12.74 -5.84
N ARG A 83 7.89 -13.41 -5.89
CA ARG A 83 7.75 -14.78 -5.38
C ARG A 83 8.49 -15.81 -6.23
N THR A 84 8.61 -15.58 -7.53
CA THR A 84 9.32 -16.46 -8.46
C THR A 84 10.77 -16.06 -8.67
N ASP A 85 11.24 -14.99 -8.00
CA ASP A 85 12.63 -14.56 -8.08
C ASP A 85 13.55 -15.70 -7.58
N PRO A 86 14.53 -16.16 -8.38
CA PRO A 86 15.40 -17.27 -8.00
C PRO A 86 16.15 -17.04 -6.69
N VAL A 87 16.52 -15.80 -6.37
CA VAL A 87 17.19 -15.45 -5.11
C VAL A 87 16.25 -15.62 -3.93
N VAL A 88 14.99 -15.18 -4.07
CA VAL A 88 13.98 -15.33 -3.01
C VAL A 88 13.65 -16.79 -2.77
N VAL A 89 13.46 -17.57 -3.85
CA VAL A 89 13.17 -19.00 -3.78
C VAL A 89 14.32 -19.76 -3.12
N GLN A 90 15.56 -19.51 -3.56
CA GLN A 90 16.75 -20.16 -3.00
C GLN A 90 16.94 -19.81 -1.52
N ALA A 91 16.87 -18.53 -1.17
CA ALA A 91 17.02 -18.09 0.23
C ALA A 91 15.94 -18.71 1.13
N ALA A 92 14.70 -18.83 0.63
CA ALA A 92 13.62 -19.50 1.36
C ALA A 92 13.90 -21.00 1.57
N ALA A 93 14.42 -21.68 0.54
CA ALA A 93 14.81 -23.08 0.62
C ALA A 93 15.95 -23.30 1.62
N ASP A 94 17.01 -22.50 1.55
CA ASP A 94 18.17 -22.57 2.46
C ASP A 94 17.75 -22.38 3.92
N ARG A 95 16.94 -21.33 4.17
CA ARG A 95 16.39 -21.08 5.51
C ARG A 95 15.54 -22.25 5.98
N ARG A 96 14.68 -22.79 5.12
CA ARG A 96 13.80 -23.92 5.48
C ARG A 96 14.59 -25.17 5.82
N ALA A 97 15.62 -25.50 5.03
CA ALA A 97 16.50 -26.63 5.26
C ALA A 97 17.12 -26.54 6.66
N ILE A 98 17.71 -25.39 7.00
CA ILE A 98 18.33 -25.16 8.32
C ILE A 98 17.29 -25.24 9.45
N VAL A 99 16.13 -24.58 9.30
CA VAL A 99 15.09 -24.57 10.33
C VAL A 99 14.49 -25.95 10.57
N SER A 100 14.47 -26.82 9.56
CA SER A 100 13.91 -28.17 9.68
C SER A 100 14.84 -29.17 10.38
N THR A 101 16.14 -28.92 10.41
CA THR A 101 17.14 -29.86 10.94
C THR A 101 17.87 -29.35 12.19
N SER A 102 17.97 -28.04 12.36
CA SER A 102 18.69 -27.43 13.47
C SER A 102 17.79 -27.31 14.71
N THR A 103 18.26 -27.81 15.85
CA THR A 103 17.69 -27.52 17.17
C THR A 103 18.35 -26.32 17.85
N ASP A 104 19.50 -25.87 17.35
CA ASP A 104 20.22 -24.71 17.87
C ASP A 104 19.49 -23.39 17.52
N PRO A 105 19.05 -22.60 18.53
CA PRO A 105 18.41 -21.30 18.29
C PRO A 105 19.30 -20.27 17.60
N GLY A 106 20.63 -20.33 17.81
CA GLY A 106 21.59 -19.40 17.20
C GLY A 106 21.68 -19.57 15.68
N THR A 107 21.72 -20.82 15.22
CA THR A 107 21.76 -21.19 13.81
C THR A 107 20.46 -20.82 13.09
N ILE A 108 19.29 -21.06 13.72
CA ILE A 108 17.98 -20.63 13.19
C ILE A 108 17.91 -19.10 13.02
N LEU A 109 18.50 -18.37 13.97
CA LEU A 109 18.60 -16.91 13.94
C LEU A 109 19.45 -16.41 12.77
N ALA A 110 20.64 -16.99 12.61
CA ALA A 110 21.56 -16.64 11.52
C ALA A 110 20.93 -16.93 10.15
N ALA A 111 20.26 -18.08 9.99
CA ALA A 111 19.55 -18.42 8.76
C ALA A 111 18.44 -17.40 8.42
N ARG A 112 17.73 -16.90 9.43
CA ARG A 112 16.73 -15.84 9.22
C ARG A 112 17.37 -14.52 8.80
N ALA A 113 18.47 -14.13 9.43
CA ALA A 113 19.19 -12.90 9.06
C ALA A 113 19.74 -12.98 7.62
N ALA A 114 20.29 -14.13 7.22
CA ALA A 114 20.74 -14.38 5.86
C ALA A 114 19.59 -14.32 4.85
N TYR A 115 18.44 -14.93 5.17
CA TYR A 115 17.22 -14.80 4.37
C TYR A 115 16.80 -13.34 4.19
N ASP A 116 16.67 -12.59 5.30
CA ASP A 116 16.24 -11.20 5.29
C ASP A 116 17.20 -10.31 4.46
N ALA A 117 18.51 -10.59 4.51
CA ALA A 117 19.51 -9.90 3.70
C ALA A 117 19.40 -10.25 2.21
N ALA A 118 19.22 -11.53 1.85
CA ALA A 118 19.10 -11.97 0.47
C ALA A 118 17.84 -11.43 -0.22
N VAL A 119 16.71 -11.37 0.49
CA VAL A 119 15.44 -10.89 -0.07
C VAL A 119 15.33 -9.37 -0.14
N ALA A 120 16.26 -8.61 0.46
CA ALA A 120 16.18 -7.15 0.53
C ALA A 120 16.17 -6.49 -0.87
N GLY A 121 17.03 -6.96 -1.79
CA GLY A 121 17.11 -6.44 -3.17
C GLY A 121 15.85 -6.73 -3.99
N PRO A 122 15.41 -7.99 -4.09
CA PRO A 122 14.15 -8.34 -4.76
C PRO A 122 12.93 -7.63 -4.15
N ALA A 123 12.88 -7.50 -2.82
CA ALA A 123 11.79 -6.78 -2.14
C ALA A 123 11.78 -5.29 -2.52
N ALA A 124 12.94 -4.64 -2.57
CA ALA A 124 13.04 -3.26 -3.03
C ALA A 124 12.59 -3.09 -4.49
N THR A 125 12.91 -4.05 -5.36
CA THR A 125 12.48 -4.05 -6.77
C THR A 125 10.96 -4.16 -6.89
N ARG A 126 10.34 -5.08 -6.13
CA ARG A 126 8.88 -5.22 -6.06
C ARG A 126 8.24 -3.91 -5.58
N ASP A 127 8.76 -3.34 -4.49
CA ASP A 127 8.21 -2.12 -3.91
C ASP A 127 8.28 -0.95 -4.90
N ALA A 128 9.37 -0.83 -5.67
CA ALA A 128 9.49 0.16 -6.74
C ALA A 128 8.47 -0.05 -7.86
N ALA A 129 8.25 -1.29 -8.30
CA ALA A 129 7.24 -1.62 -9.32
C ALA A 129 5.82 -1.29 -8.84
N VAL A 130 5.50 -1.61 -7.58
CA VAL A 130 4.24 -1.25 -6.93
C VAL A 130 4.06 0.26 -6.90
N SER A 131 5.08 1.02 -6.49
CA SER A 131 5.04 2.49 -6.50
C SER A 131 4.80 3.06 -7.90
N ALA A 132 5.46 2.53 -8.93
CA ALA A 132 5.26 2.95 -10.31
C ALA A 132 3.84 2.65 -10.81
N ALA A 133 3.28 1.48 -10.48
CA ALA A 133 1.91 1.11 -10.83
C ALA A 133 0.88 2.07 -10.21
N PHE A 134 1.07 2.47 -8.95
CA PHE A 134 0.21 3.48 -8.32
C PHE A 134 0.34 4.86 -8.95
N ALA A 135 1.54 5.27 -9.34
CA ALA A 135 1.74 6.53 -10.05
C ALA A 135 0.97 6.54 -11.37
N ALA A 136 1.09 5.47 -12.17
CA ALA A 136 0.36 5.32 -13.43
C ALA A 136 -1.16 5.30 -13.25
N TYR A 137 -1.67 4.55 -12.26
CA TYR A 137 -3.09 4.56 -11.91
C TYR A 137 -3.57 5.97 -11.54
N THR A 138 -2.81 6.69 -10.73
CA THR A 138 -3.16 8.04 -10.28
C THR A 138 -3.26 9.01 -11.46
N THR A 139 -2.29 8.97 -12.38
CA THR A 139 -2.31 9.78 -13.61
C THR A 139 -3.52 9.45 -14.48
N ALA A 140 -3.86 8.16 -14.64
CA ALA A 140 -5.01 7.75 -15.44
C ALA A 140 -6.35 8.22 -14.83
N ILE A 141 -6.49 8.13 -13.50
CA ILE A 141 -7.67 8.61 -12.78
C ILE A 141 -7.80 10.13 -12.92
N ASP A 142 -6.71 10.88 -12.77
CA ASP A 142 -6.72 12.33 -12.95
C ASP A 142 -7.18 12.71 -14.36
N ALA A 143 -6.62 12.08 -15.38
CA ALA A 143 -7.00 12.34 -16.76
C ALA A 143 -8.49 12.07 -17.00
N ALA A 144 -9.02 10.98 -16.43
CA ALA A 144 -10.44 10.64 -16.54
C ALA A 144 -11.35 11.67 -15.86
N TYR A 145 -10.99 12.13 -14.65
CA TYR A 145 -11.77 13.16 -13.95
C TYR A 145 -11.66 14.53 -14.61
N THR A 146 -10.49 14.89 -15.15
CA THR A 146 -10.33 16.13 -15.92
C THR A 146 -11.23 16.12 -17.15
N ALA A 147 -11.23 15.04 -17.94
CA ALA A 147 -12.12 14.90 -19.09
C ALA A 147 -13.60 15.00 -18.69
N TYR A 148 -13.99 14.38 -17.58
CA TYR A 148 -15.34 14.47 -17.04
C TYR A 148 -15.71 15.90 -16.63
N ASP A 149 -14.85 16.59 -15.87
CA ASP A 149 -15.14 17.94 -15.37
C ASP A 149 -15.23 18.95 -16.53
N THR A 150 -14.33 18.87 -17.51
CA THR A 150 -14.38 19.71 -18.72
C THR A 150 -15.69 19.52 -19.50
N ALA A 151 -16.24 18.31 -19.52
CA ALA A 151 -17.49 18.01 -20.22
C ALA A 151 -18.76 18.42 -19.43
N THR A 152 -18.66 18.64 -18.11
CA THR A 152 -19.85 18.73 -17.24
C THR A 152 -19.92 19.98 -16.36
N THR A 153 -18.85 20.78 -16.30
CA THR A 153 -18.76 21.95 -15.42
C THR A 153 -18.14 23.14 -16.14
N THR A 154 -18.22 24.32 -15.53
CA THR A 154 -17.53 25.51 -16.06
C THR A 154 -16.01 25.35 -15.93
N PRO A 155 -15.19 26.05 -16.76
CA PRO A 155 -13.74 25.99 -16.65
C PRO A 155 -13.21 26.38 -15.25
N ALA A 156 -13.85 27.36 -14.59
CA ALA A 156 -13.48 27.78 -13.24
C ALA A 156 -13.77 26.68 -12.20
N GLU A 157 -14.93 26.02 -12.28
CA GLU A 157 -15.27 24.92 -11.38
C GLU A 157 -14.38 23.69 -11.64
N ALA A 158 -14.08 23.38 -12.92
CA ALA A 158 -13.17 22.30 -13.28
C ALA A 158 -11.76 22.52 -12.71
N ALA A 159 -11.24 23.75 -12.77
CA ALA A 159 -9.97 24.12 -12.15
C ALA A 159 -10.00 23.92 -10.62
N ALA A 160 -11.04 24.45 -9.94
CA ALA A 160 -11.20 24.28 -8.49
C ALA A 160 -11.28 22.80 -8.08
N ARG A 161 -11.95 21.94 -8.87
CA ARG A 161 -12.02 20.49 -8.64
C ARG A 161 -10.66 19.82 -8.81
N ALA A 162 -9.88 20.22 -9.81
CA ALA A 162 -8.52 19.70 -10.02
C ALA A 162 -7.59 20.08 -8.85
N ASP A 163 -7.64 21.32 -8.39
CA ASP A 163 -6.85 21.79 -7.24
C ASP A 163 -7.25 21.06 -5.97
N PHE A 164 -8.55 20.92 -5.70
CA PHE A 164 -9.04 20.16 -4.56
C PHE A 164 -8.57 18.69 -4.58
N ARG A 165 -8.68 17.99 -5.72
CA ARG A 165 -8.18 16.61 -5.85
C ARG A 165 -6.67 16.52 -5.61
N THR A 166 -5.90 17.47 -6.12
CA THR A 166 -4.45 17.53 -5.91
C THR A 166 -4.13 17.74 -4.43
N ALA A 167 -4.79 18.68 -3.76
CA ALA A 167 -4.60 18.92 -2.33
C ALA A 167 -4.95 17.69 -1.46
N VAL A 168 -6.08 17.03 -1.74
CA VAL A 168 -6.49 15.80 -1.03
C VAL A 168 -5.47 14.68 -1.21
N ARG A 169 -4.93 14.50 -2.42
CA ARG A 169 -3.91 13.49 -2.69
C ARG A 169 -2.61 13.79 -1.98
N THR A 170 -2.13 15.04 -2.06
CA THR A 170 -0.93 15.48 -1.32
C THR A 170 -1.09 15.22 0.17
N ALA A 171 -2.23 15.61 0.76
CA ALA A 171 -2.52 15.35 2.17
C ALA A 171 -2.50 13.84 2.50
N THR A 172 -3.10 13.01 1.64
CA THR A 172 -3.13 11.55 1.81
C THR A 172 -1.74 10.91 1.73
N VAL A 173 -0.93 11.33 0.76
CA VAL A 173 0.45 10.84 0.59
C VAL A 173 1.30 11.22 1.79
N SER A 174 1.25 12.48 2.22
CA SER A 174 1.98 12.96 3.40
C SER A 174 1.55 12.23 4.67
N TYR A 175 0.26 12.00 4.87
CA TYR A 175 -0.25 11.22 6.01
C TYR A 175 0.32 9.79 6.01
N ARG A 176 0.27 9.10 4.87
CA ARG A 176 0.80 7.73 4.74
C ARG A 176 2.31 7.68 4.98
N ALA A 177 3.04 8.64 4.44
CA ALA A 177 4.49 8.75 4.64
C ALA A 177 4.83 8.95 6.12
N ALA A 178 4.13 9.85 6.82
CA ALA A 178 4.32 10.08 8.25
C ALA A 178 3.99 8.83 9.10
N VAL A 179 2.90 8.12 8.78
CA VAL A 179 2.54 6.87 9.46
C VAL A 179 3.61 5.79 9.23
N LYS A 180 4.11 5.66 8.00
CA LYS A 180 5.18 4.71 7.66
C LYS A 180 6.46 5.04 8.43
N ALA A 181 6.86 6.30 8.47
CA ALA A 181 8.02 6.79 9.21
C ALA A 181 7.89 6.47 10.71
N ALA A 182 6.78 6.85 11.34
CA ALA A 182 6.53 6.57 12.76
C ALA A 182 6.60 5.06 13.09
N CYS A 183 6.15 4.19 12.19
CA CYS A 183 6.27 2.74 12.38
C CYS A 183 7.71 2.22 12.21
N ALA A 184 8.47 2.79 11.27
CA ALA A 184 9.88 2.47 11.09
C ALA A 184 10.70 2.91 12.31
N ASP A 185 10.50 4.13 12.79
CA ASP A 185 11.18 4.67 13.96
C ASP A 185 10.90 3.82 15.20
N PHE A 186 9.64 3.44 15.42
CA PHE A 186 9.27 2.52 16.50
C PHE A 186 9.98 1.16 16.39
N LYS A 187 10.07 0.60 15.17
CA LYS A 187 10.76 -0.67 14.93
C LYS A 187 12.25 -0.56 15.28
N THR A 188 12.88 0.54 14.88
CA THR A 188 14.30 0.82 15.16
C THR A 188 14.52 1.04 16.66
N ALA A 189 13.74 1.92 17.29
CA ALA A 189 13.87 2.24 18.71
C ALA A 189 13.64 1.02 19.63
N THR A 190 12.80 0.08 19.22
CA THR A 190 12.54 -1.15 20.00
C THR A 190 13.40 -2.35 19.61
N ALA A 191 14.36 -2.19 18.70
CA ALA A 191 15.16 -3.31 18.18
C ALA A 191 15.95 -4.04 19.27
N THR A 192 16.65 -3.29 20.13
CA THR A 192 17.46 -3.85 21.23
C THR A 192 16.58 -4.58 22.24
N ALA A 193 15.52 -3.94 22.73
CA ALA A 193 14.60 -4.56 23.70
C ALA A 193 13.95 -5.84 23.13
N ARG A 194 13.63 -5.86 21.82
CA ARG A 194 13.12 -7.06 21.14
C ARG A 194 14.17 -8.17 21.06
N ALA A 195 15.44 -7.83 20.86
CA ALA A 195 16.53 -8.80 20.90
C ALA A 195 16.67 -9.41 22.31
N THR A 196 16.61 -8.59 23.36
CA THR A 196 16.63 -9.04 24.77
C THR A 196 15.45 -9.95 25.08
N LEU A 197 14.22 -9.57 24.70
CA LEU A 197 13.04 -10.42 24.86
C LEU A 197 13.24 -11.78 24.20
N ARG A 198 13.76 -11.79 22.97
CA ARG A 198 14.01 -13.04 22.24
C ARG A 198 15.07 -13.91 22.92
N ALA A 199 16.15 -13.31 23.42
CA ALA A 199 17.17 -14.02 24.17
C ALA A 199 16.61 -14.66 25.45
N ALA A 200 15.79 -13.92 26.21
CA ALA A 200 15.13 -14.42 27.41
C ALA A 200 14.17 -15.59 27.12
N VAL A 201 13.38 -15.48 26.05
CA VAL A 201 12.50 -16.58 25.58
C VAL A 201 13.30 -17.81 25.19
N ASN A 202 14.39 -17.64 24.44
CA ASN A 202 15.26 -18.76 24.05
C ASN A 202 15.91 -19.44 25.26
N ALA A 203 16.35 -18.65 26.25
CA ALA A 203 16.89 -19.18 27.50
C ALA A 203 15.84 -20.00 28.27
N ALA A 204 14.61 -19.49 28.38
CA ALA A 204 13.50 -20.22 29.00
C ALA A 204 13.21 -21.55 28.29
N ILE A 205 13.22 -21.56 26.94
CA ILE A 205 13.04 -22.77 26.13
C ILE A 205 14.17 -23.77 26.43
N ALA A 206 15.43 -23.34 26.40
CA ALA A 206 16.57 -24.21 26.64
C ALA A 206 16.53 -24.85 28.04
N THR A 207 16.21 -24.05 29.07
CA THR A 207 16.04 -24.55 30.44
C THR A 207 14.91 -25.58 30.54
N PHE A 208 13.78 -25.32 29.88
CA PHE A 208 12.66 -26.27 29.88
C PHE A 208 13.00 -27.58 29.15
N GLU A 209 13.68 -27.51 28.01
CA GLU A 209 14.10 -28.71 27.26
C GLU A 209 15.14 -29.55 28.02
N ALA A 210 16.00 -28.92 28.82
CA ALA A 210 16.96 -29.60 29.69
C ALA A 210 16.34 -30.15 30.99
N SER A 211 15.08 -29.82 31.29
CA SER A 211 14.41 -30.23 32.53
C SER A 211 13.81 -31.64 32.44
N ALA A 212 13.26 -32.13 33.57
CA ALA A 212 12.50 -33.37 33.61
C ALA A 212 11.10 -33.23 32.95
N LYS A 213 10.73 -32.02 32.50
CA LYS A 213 9.43 -31.67 31.91
C LYS A 213 8.27 -31.99 32.86
N ALA A 214 8.53 -31.92 34.16
CA ALA A 214 7.52 -32.09 35.19
C ALA A 214 6.52 -30.93 35.15
N PRO A 215 5.33 -31.08 35.77
CA PRO A 215 4.36 -29.98 35.88
C PRO A 215 4.96 -28.69 36.46
N ALA A 216 5.90 -28.82 37.41
CA ALA A 216 6.64 -27.70 37.99
C ALA A 216 7.54 -26.99 36.96
N ASP A 217 8.26 -27.72 36.11
CA ASP A 217 9.10 -27.16 35.05
C ASP A 217 8.28 -26.39 34.02
N ARG A 218 7.09 -26.92 33.68
CA ARG A 218 6.15 -26.24 32.77
C ARG A 218 5.64 -24.93 33.38
N ALA A 219 5.31 -24.93 34.68
CA ALA A 219 4.90 -23.72 35.37
C ALA A 219 6.04 -22.69 35.39
N ALA A 220 7.26 -23.11 35.69
CA ALA A 220 8.45 -22.24 35.67
C ALA A 220 8.72 -21.67 34.26
N PHE A 221 8.59 -22.47 33.21
CA PHE A 221 8.70 -22.00 31.82
C PHE A 221 7.67 -20.94 31.49
N VAL A 222 6.39 -21.18 31.79
CA VAL A 222 5.31 -20.20 31.56
C VAL A 222 5.58 -18.90 32.32
N GLN A 223 6.02 -19.00 33.58
CA GLN A 223 6.39 -17.84 34.39
C GLN A 223 7.55 -17.05 33.75
N ALA A 224 8.63 -17.72 33.32
CA ALA A 224 9.76 -17.07 32.67
C ALA A 224 9.36 -16.34 31.37
N ILE A 225 8.44 -16.90 30.58
CA ILE A 225 7.90 -16.21 29.40
C ILE A 225 7.06 -14.99 29.79
N ALA A 226 6.26 -15.10 30.85
CA ALA A 226 5.46 -13.98 31.37
C ALA A 226 6.36 -12.85 31.89
N ASP A 227 7.42 -13.19 32.64
CA ASP A 227 8.39 -12.25 33.17
C ASP A 227 9.15 -11.54 32.05
N ALA A 228 9.62 -12.29 31.03
CA ALA A 228 10.30 -11.71 29.88
C ALA A 228 9.41 -10.72 29.10
N ARG A 229 8.12 -11.06 28.91
CA ARG A 229 7.15 -10.17 28.27
C ARG A 229 6.85 -8.93 29.11
N THR A 230 6.76 -9.10 30.43
CA THR A 230 6.53 -8.01 31.38
C THR A 230 7.72 -7.05 31.38
N ALA A 231 8.94 -7.58 31.45
CA ALA A 231 10.16 -6.79 31.34
C ALA A 231 10.22 -6.00 30.02
N PHE A 232 9.91 -6.62 28.88
CA PHE A 232 9.84 -5.92 27.60
C PHE A 232 8.75 -4.84 27.56
N ALA A 233 7.58 -5.09 28.16
CA ALA A 233 6.49 -4.12 28.17
C ALA A 233 6.79 -2.90 29.05
N ASN A 234 7.55 -3.10 30.13
CA ASN A 234 7.94 -2.07 31.10
C ASN A 234 9.31 -1.45 30.80
N ASP A 235 10.03 -1.93 29.78
CA ASP A 235 11.29 -1.34 29.32
C ASP A 235 11.06 0.15 28.98
N PRO A 236 11.79 1.08 29.64
CA PRO A 236 11.56 2.51 29.46
C PRO A 236 11.72 2.98 28.00
N ALA A 237 12.62 2.37 27.23
CA ALA A 237 12.80 2.71 25.82
C ALA A 237 11.62 2.21 24.96
N VAL A 238 11.06 1.03 25.27
CA VAL A 238 9.86 0.53 24.61
C VAL A 238 8.65 1.40 24.91
N VAL A 239 8.46 1.79 26.17
CA VAL A 239 7.39 2.70 26.59
C VAL A 239 7.53 4.05 25.89
N ALA A 240 8.71 4.67 25.94
CA ALA A 240 8.98 5.93 25.26
C ALA A 240 8.73 5.84 23.75
N ALA A 241 9.19 4.77 23.09
CA ALA A 241 8.96 4.56 21.66
C ALA A 241 7.46 4.40 21.31
N ARG A 242 6.66 3.74 22.18
CA ARG A 242 5.19 3.64 21.98
C ARG A 242 4.52 5.00 22.07
N HIS A 243 4.91 5.83 23.05
CA HIS A 243 4.42 7.19 23.17
C HIS A 243 4.79 8.01 21.94
N ALA A 244 6.07 8.03 21.55
CA ALA A 244 6.54 8.77 20.38
C ALA A 244 5.81 8.38 19.09
N LYS A 245 5.56 7.08 18.89
CA LYS A 245 4.76 6.59 17.76
C LYS A 245 3.32 7.10 17.80
N THR A 246 2.70 7.07 18.97
CA THR A 246 1.30 7.51 19.17
C THR A 246 1.18 9.01 18.91
N ASP A 247 2.13 9.79 19.40
CA ASP A 247 2.19 11.24 19.20
C ASP A 247 2.39 11.57 17.72
N ALA A 248 3.34 10.91 17.05
CA ALA A 248 3.58 11.07 15.62
C ALA A 248 2.33 10.71 14.78
N MET A 249 1.63 9.63 15.12
CA MET A 249 0.38 9.26 14.44
C MET A 249 -0.74 10.27 14.67
N THR A 250 -0.81 10.84 15.87
CA THR A 250 -1.79 11.88 16.22
C THR A 250 -1.48 13.18 15.46
N ALA A 251 -0.22 13.62 15.45
CA ALA A 251 0.23 14.77 14.69
C ALA A 251 -0.05 14.61 13.18
N ALA A 252 0.27 13.45 12.61
CA ALA A 252 -0.02 13.15 11.21
C ALA A 252 -1.52 13.22 10.90
N ARG A 253 -2.37 12.68 11.78
CA ARG A 253 -3.84 12.75 11.62
C ARG A 253 -4.35 14.18 11.71
N THR A 254 -3.83 14.98 12.64
CA THR A 254 -4.19 16.39 12.77
C THR A 254 -3.80 17.17 11.52
N ALA A 255 -2.57 17.03 11.04
CA ALA A 255 -2.10 17.67 9.80
C ALA A 255 -2.96 17.28 8.59
N TYR A 256 -3.33 16.01 8.47
CA TYR A 256 -4.23 15.53 7.42
C TYR A 256 -5.61 16.20 7.48
N LYS A 257 -6.22 16.27 8.67
CA LYS A 257 -7.52 16.91 8.86
C LYS A 257 -7.48 18.40 8.54
N THR A 258 -6.43 19.10 8.96
CA THR A 258 -6.20 20.51 8.63
C THR A 258 -6.10 20.70 7.13
N ALA A 259 -5.24 19.94 6.45
CA ALA A 259 -5.06 20.04 4.99
C ALA A 259 -6.37 19.76 4.21
N LEU A 260 -7.19 18.81 4.66
CA LEU A 260 -8.51 18.56 4.06
C LEU A 260 -9.49 19.72 4.27
N LYS A 261 -9.45 20.35 5.45
CA LYS A 261 -10.26 21.54 5.74
C LYS A 261 -9.83 22.68 4.83
N ASP A 262 -8.53 22.98 4.76
CA ASP A 262 -7.99 24.07 3.95
C ASP A 262 -8.33 23.87 2.46
N ALA A 263 -8.20 22.64 1.95
CA ALA A 263 -8.59 22.31 0.58
C ALA A 263 -10.08 22.57 0.32
N ARG A 264 -10.96 22.20 1.26
CA ARG A 264 -12.40 22.42 1.15
C ARG A 264 -12.75 23.91 1.21
N ASP A 265 -12.12 24.64 2.12
CA ASP A 265 -12.36 26.08 2.28
C ASP A 265 -11.89 26.84 1.02
N ALA A 266 -10.75 26.46 0.45
CA ALA A 266 -10.27 26.98 -0.84
C ALA A 266 -11.24 26.66 -1.99
N PHE A 267 -11.76 25.44 -2.05
CA PHE A 267 -12.80 25.07 -3.02
C PHE A 267 -14.06 25.93 -2.87
N PHE A 268 -14.56 26.08 -1.63
CA PHE A 268 -15.74 26.89 -1.36
C PHE A 268 -15.53 28.35 -1.76
N ALA A 269 -14.35 28.92 -1.46
CA ALA A 269 -14.00 30.27 -1.88
C ALA A 269 -14.00 30.43 -3.41
N ALA A 270 -13.58 29.40 -4.15
CA ALA A 270 -13.53 29.41 -5.61
C ALA A 270 -14.90 29.22 -6.29
N THR A 271 -15.79 28.41 -5.72
CA THR A 271 -17.04 28.01 -6.40
C THR A 271 -18.32 28.50 -5.72
N GLY A 272 -18.23 29.08 -4.51
CA GLY A 272 -19.39 29.51 -3.72
C GLY A 272 -20.21 28.36 -3.12
N HIS A 273 -19.74 27.11 -3.23
CA HIS A 273 -20.41 25.95 -2.66
C HIS A 273 -19.40 24.89 -2.21
N ASN A 274 -19.79 24.01 -1.30
CA ASN A 274 -18.92 22.92 -0.88
C ASN A 274 -18.73 21.89 -2.01
N PRO A 275 -17.59 21.18 -2.06
CA PRO A 275 -17.43 20.09 -3.00
C PRO A 275 -18.45 19.00 -2.66
N LYS A 276 -19.43 18.77 -3.54
CA LYS A 276 -20.39 17.67 -3.40
C LYS A 276 -19.58 16.38 -3.39
N ARG A 277 -19.71 15.56 -2.33
CA ARG A 277 -19.00 14.28 -2.08
C ARG A 277 -18.26 13.77 -3.32
N VAL A 278 -17.07 14.34 -3.59
CA VAL A 278 -16.18 13.80 -4.59
C VAL A 278 -15.70 12.52 -3.92
N ARG A 279 -16.33 11.39 -4.25
CA ARG A 279 -15.79 10.08 -3.89
C ARG A 279 -14.47 10.00 -4.63
N VAL A 280 -13.40 10.47 -3.98
CA VAL A 280 -12.05 10.09 -4.34
C VAL A 280 -12.03 8.59 -4.11
N VAL A 281 -12.09 7.83 -5.20
CA VAL A 281 -11.92 6.38 -5.16
C VAL A 281 -10.45 6.17 -4.81
N ILE A 282 -10.18 6.16 -3.50
CA ILE A 282 -8.95 5.59 -2.98
C ILE A 282 -9.19 4.09 -3.12
N PRO A 283 -8.47 3.38 -4.01
CA PRO A 283 -8.63 1.94 -4.08
C PRO A 283 -8.39 1.36 -2.69
N HIS A 284 -9.42 0.73 -2.12
CA HIS A 284 -9.24 -0.13 -0.97
C HIS A 284 -8.35 -1.27 -1.45
N LEU A 285 -7.10 -1.27 -1.00
CA LEU A 285 -6.26 -2.44 -1.09
C LEU A 285 -6.77 -3.40 -0.03
N ASP A 286 -7.84 -4.12 -0.36
CA ASP A 286 -7.96 -5.48 0.16
C ASP A 286 -6.77 -6.24 -0.41
N PHE A 287 -5.63 -6.13 0.26
CA PHE A 287 -4.68 -7.22 0.29
C PHE A 287 -5.43 -8.34 1.00
N GLY A 288 -6.27 -9.04 0.24
CA GLY A 288 -6.93 -10.23 0.70
C GLY A 288 -5.85 -11.09 1.35
N HIS A 289 -5.97 -11.25 2.66
CA HIS A 289 -5.66 -12.51 3.30
C HIS A 289 -6.55 -13.58 2.64
N HIS A 290 -6.29 -13.87 1.36
CA HIS A 290 -6.66 -15.12 0.77
C HIS A 290 -5.76 -16.14 1.47
N HIS A 291 -6.24 -16.60 2.62
CA HIS A 291 -6.01 -17.95 3.10
C HIS A 291 -6.42 -18.89 1.96
N HIS A 292 -5.53 -19.07 0.98
CA HIS A 292 -5.60 -20.22 0.12
C HIS A 292 -5.23 -21.41 1.00
N HIS A 293 -6.27 -21.99 1.60
CA HIS A 293 -6.32 -23.38 1.99
C HIS A 293 -6.06 -24.23 0.74
N TRP A 294 -4.79 -24.40 0.36
CA TRP A 294 -4.41 -25.53 -0.48
C TRP A 294 -4.22 -26.71 0.45
N GLY A 295 -5.30 -27.51 0.55
CA GLY A 295 -5.27 -28.81 1.18
C GLY A 295 -4.15 -29.64 0.55
N ALA A 296 -3.32 -30.22 1.43
CA ALA A 296 -2.50 -31.36 1.09
C ALA A 296 -3.43 -32.46 0.55
N ARG A 297 -3.36 -32.73 -0.76
CA ARG A 297 -3.76 -34.03 -1.28
C ARG A 297 -2.51 -34.88 -1.35
N HIS A 298 -2.58 -35.98 -0.62
CA HIS A 298 -1.73 -37.15 -0.70
C HIS A 298 -1.36 -37.49 -2.15
N HIS A 299 -0.06 -37.71 -2.37
CA HIS A 299 0.48 -38.87 -3.06
C HIS A 299 1.84 -39.17 -2.44
#